data_AF-A0A504KVW8-F1
#
_entry.id   AF-A0A504KVW8-F1
#
_cell.length_a   1.000
_cell.length_b   1.000
_cell.length_c   1.000
_cell.angle_alpha   90.00
_cell.angle_beta   90.00
_cell.angle_gamma   90.00
#
_symmetry.space_group_name_H-M   'P 1'
#
loop_
_entity.id
_entity.type
_entity.pdbx_description
1 polymer ?
#
loop_
_entity_poly.entity_id
_entity_poly.type
_entity_poly.pdbx_seq_one_letter_code
_entity_poly.pdbx_strand_id
1 'polypeptide(L)' 'MINRDDGAEPGDGKAAQPAQGDVEMLARRLAKDMDISEDEARELIELIGPDWTSLVREARFLKGRH' A
#
# COMPACT_ATOMS: atom_id res chain seq x y z
N MET A 1 -35.95 37.16 -0.47
CA MET A 1 -34.55 37.48 -0.19
C MET A 1 -33.76 36.20 -0.29
N ILE A 2 -32.75 36.24 -1.15
CA ILE A 2 -31.76 35.21 -1.43
C ILE A 2 -30.79 35.21 -0.25
N ASN A 3 -30.39 34.02 0.23
CA ASN A 3 -29.15 33.65 0.96
C ASN A 3 -29.31 32.11 1.13
N ARG A 4 -28.69 31.16 0.43
CA ARG A 4 -27.37 31.00 -0.21
C ARG A 4 -26.18 31.37 0.67
N ASP A 5 -25.93 30.48 1.61
CA ASP A 5 -24.62 30.09 2.14
C ASP A 5 -24.79 28.57 2.44
N ASP A 6 -24.34 27.62 1.62
CA ASP A 6 -22.97 27.18 1.34
C ASP A 6 -22.17 26.80 2.60
N GLY A 7 -21.76 25.52 2.68
CA GLY A 7 -20.91 24.94 3.71
C GLY A 7 -21.63 23.94 4.62
N ALA A 8 -21.36 22.64 4.62
CA ALA A 8 -20.22 21.90 4.14
C ALA A 8 -20.67 20.52 3.66
N GLU A 9 -20.30 20.18 2.44
CA GLU A 9 -20.30 18.80 1.97
C GLU A 9 -19.38 17.99 2.89
N PRO A 10 -19.78 16.79 3.36
CA PRO A 10 -18.84 15.90 4.01
C PRO A 10 -17.81 15.54 2.93
N GLY A 11 -16.59 16.06 3.09
CA GLY A 11 -15.46 15.69 2.26
C GLY A 11 -15.17 14.21 2.46
N ASP A 12 -15.84 13.35 1.69
CA ASP A 12 -15.44 12.00 1.32
C ASP A 12 -14.12 12.12 0.52
N GLY A 13 -13.06 12.41 1.26
CA GLY A 13 -11.73 12.68 0.75
C GLY A 13 -10.67 12.08 1.65
N LYS A 14 -10.99 11.00 2.38
CA LYS A 14 -9.95 10.13 2.88
C LYS A 14 -9.51 9.28 1.69
N ALA A 15 -8.60 9.82 0.89
CA ALA A 15 -7.67 8.98 0.14
C ALA A 15 -7.21 7.92 1.13
N ALA A 16 -7.74 6.72 0.98
CA ALA A 16 -7.54 5.64 1.93
C ALA A 16 -6.06 5.30 1.82
N GLN A 17 -5.25 5.96 2.66
CA GLN A 17 -4.00 5.40 3.12
C GLN A 17 -4.35 3.95 3.44
N PRO A 18 -3.74 2.96 2.76
CA PRO A 18 -4.03 1.56 3.03
C PRO A 18 -3.95 1.43 4.55
N ALA A 19 -5.03 0.96 5.17
CA ALA A 19 -5.04 0.90 6.62
C ALA A 19 -3.80 0.09 7.00
N GLN A 20 -3.09 0.47 8.06
CA GLN A 20 -1.80 -0.17 8.38
C GLN A 20 -1.91 -1.71 8.46
N GLY A 21 -3.11 -2.24 8.74
CA GLY A 21 -3.43 -3.67 8.65
C GLY A 21 -3.40 -4.28 7.24
N ASP A 22 -3.79 -3.53 6.19
CA ASP A 22 -3.70 -3.98 4.79
C ASP A 22 -2.23 -4.12 4.36
N VAL A 23 -1.36 -3.21 4.80
CA VAL A 23 0.09 -3.25 4.53
C VAL A 23 0.73 -4.46 5.21
N GLU A 24 0.44 -4.70 6.49
CA GLU A 24 0.99 -5.86 7.21
C GLU A 24 0.54 -7.19 6.59
N MET A 25 -0.73 -7.29 6.20
CA MET A 25 -1.26 -8.51 5.58
C MET A 25 -0.64 -8.75 4.20
N LEU A 26 -0.42 -7.69 3.42
CA LEU A 26 0.24 -7.75 2.12
C LEU A 26 1.74 -8.08 2.26
N ALA A 27 2.43 -7.50 3.25
CA ALA A 27 3.84 -7.76 3.54
C ALA A 27 4.07 -9.23 3.88
N ARG A 28 3.25 -9.78 4.80
CA ARG A 28 3.26 -11.21 5.16
C ARG A 28 3.06 -12.12 3.96
N ARG A 29 2.11 -11.75 3.09
CA ARG A 29 1.83 -12.52 1.88
C ARG A 29 3.02 -12.50 0.93
N LEU A 30 3.60 -11.33 0.68
CA LEU A 30 4.72 -11.16 -0.22
C LEU A 30 5.98 -11.89 0.28
N ALA A 31 6.30 -11.75 1.56
CA ALA A 31 7.41 -12.43 2.22
C ALA A 31 7.35 -13.95 2.02
N LYS A 32 6.16 -14.54 2.24
CA LYS A 32 5.94 -15.98 2.08
C LYS A 32 6.03 -16.47 0.63
N ASP A 33 5.45 -15.72 -0.32
CA ASP A 33 5.45 -16.11 -1.73
C ASP A 33 6.82 -15.90 -2.41
N MET A 34 7.59 -14.90 -1.96
CA MET A 34 8.87 -14.52 -2.58
C MET A 34 10.09 -15.02 -1.80
N ASP A 35 9.88 -15.63 -0.63
CA ASP A 35 10.94 -16.14 0.24
C ASP A 35 11.92 -15.02 0.67
N ILE A 36 11.34 -13.86 1.03
CA ILE A 36 12.04 -12.66 1.54
C ILE A 36 11.54 -12.36 2.97
N SER A 37 12.21 -11.45 3.67
CA SER A 37 11.77 -11.05 5.02
C SER A 37 10.50 -10.18 4.99
N GLU A 38 9.68 -10.24 6.04
CA GLU A 38 8.50 -9.36 6.20
C GLU A 38 8.89 -7.87 6.20
N ASP A 39 10.08 -7.55 6.69
CA ASP A 39 10.66 -6.20 6.70
C ASP A 39 10.96 -5.72 5.28
N GLU A 40 11.66 -6.52 4.47
CA GLU A 40 11.90 -6.22 3.05
C GLU A 40 10.60 -6.09 2.26
N ALA A 41 9.61 -6.96 2.54
CA ALA A 41 8.30 -6.89 1.92
C ALA A 41 7.56 -5.60 2.29
N ARG A 42 7.66 -5.15 3.54
CA ARG A 42 7.07 -3.89 4.00
C ARG A 42 7.74 -2.70 3.34
N GLU A 43 9.07 -2.66 3.28
CA GLU A 43 9.82 -1.61 2.62
C GLU A 43 9.43 -1.50 1.13
N LEU A 44 9.25 -2.63 0.44
CA LEU A 44 8.75 -2.65 -0.93
C LEU A 44 7.36 -2.02 -1.03
N ILE A 45 6.42 -2.38 -0.14
CA ILE A 45 5.07 -1.83 -0.14
C ILE A 45 5.07 -0.32 0.14
N GLU A 46 5.95 0.16 1.02
CA GLU A 46 6.10 1.58 1.30
C GLU A 46 6.79 2.33 0.15
N LEU A 47 7.70 1.69 -0.57
CA LEU A 47 8.48 2.31 -1.65
C LEU A 47 7.72 2.39 -2.98
N ILE A 48 7.07 1.30 -3.39
CA ILE A 48 6.40 1.19 -4.71
C ILE A 48 4.87 1.13 -4.62
N GLY A 49 4.32 1.04 -3.40
CA GLY A 49 2.89 0.94 -3.15
C GLY A 49 2.38 -0.50 -3.03
N PRO A 50 1.11 -0.68 -2.63
CA PRO A 50 0.51 -1.99 -2.37
C PRO A 50 0.10 -2.76 -3.65
N ASP A 51 0.68 -2.45 -4.81
CA ASP A 51 0.38 -3.16 -6.06
C ASP A 51 1.10 -4.51 -6.12
N TRP A 52 0.33 -5.60 -6.02
CA TRP A 52 0.88 -6.96 -5.97
C TRP A 52 1.76 -7.31 -7.17
N THR A 53 1.40 -6.89 -8.39
CA THR A 53 2.17 -7.23 -9.60
C THR A 53 3.54 -6.58 -9.58
N SER A 54 3.60 -5.32 -9.16
CA SER A 54 4.83 -4.54 -9.00
C SER A 54 5.69 -5.11 -7.88
N LEU A 55 5.08 -5.50 -6.76
CA LEU A 55 5.76 -6.12 -5.62
C LEU A 55 6.41 -7.46 -5.98
N VAL A 56 5.69 -8.36 -6.65
CA VAL A 56 6.24 -9.66 -7.09
C VAL A 56 7.39 -9.48 -8.07
N ARG A 57 7.30 -8.48 -8.95
CA ARG A 57 8.36 -8.17 -9.90
C ARG A 57 9.63 -7.74 -9.16
N GLU A 58 9.51 -6.76 -8.25
CA GLU A 58 10.66 -6.23 -7.51
C GLU A 58 11.26 -7.26 -6.55
N ALA A 59 10.43 -8.02 -5.83
CA ALA A 59 10.87 -9.09 -4.95
C ALA A 59 11.64 -10.21 -5.70
N ARG A 60 11.25 -10.50 -6.95
CA ARG A 60 12.01 -11.41 -7.81
C ARG A 60 13.39 -10.87 -8.21
N PHE A 61 13.49 -9.56 -8.45
CA PHE A 61 14.79 -8.92 -8.71
C PHE A 61 15.69 -8.94 -7.47
N LEU A 62 15.12 -8.74 -6.28
CA LEU A 62 15.82 -8.87 -5.00
C LEU A 62 16.39 -10.28 -4.80
N LYS A 63 15.60 -11.33 -5.03
CA LYS A 63 16.05 -12.73 -4.92
C LYS A 63 17.17 -13.09 -5.90
N GLY A 64 17.21 -12.45 -7.08
CA GLY A 64 18.27 -12.68 -8.06
C GLY A 64 19.65 -12.11 -7.65
N ARG A 65 19.72 -11.40 -6.52
CA ARG A 65 20.92 -10.69 -6.07
C ARG A 65 21.66 -11.37 -4.92
N HIS A 66 21.27 -12.58 -4.54
CA HIS A 66 21.87 -13.36 -3.45
C HIS A 66 22.32 -14.76 -3.91
#